data_AF-A0A7C0XIJ7-F1
#
_entry.id   AF-A0A7C0XIJ7-F1
#
_cell.length_a   1.000
_cell.length_b   1.000
_cell.length_c   1.000
_cell.angle_alpha   90.00
_cell.angle_beta   90.00
_cell.angle_gamma   90.00
#
_symmetry.space_group_name_H-M   'P 1'
#
loop_
_entity.id
_entity.type
_entity.pdbx_description
1 polymer ?
#
loop_
_entity_poly.entity_id
_entity_poly.type
_entity_poly.pdbx_seq_one_letter_code
_entity_poly.pdbx_strand_id
1 'polypeptide(L)' 'MGHVSFIVLHLFARDLGLNPHIHLFITEGGFDKSGKFVHK' A
#
# COMPACT_ATOMS: atom_id res chain seq x y z
N MET A 1 1.81 7.75 -15.41
CA MET A 1 0.66 7.38 -14.59
C MET A 1 1.26 6.76 -13.34
N GLY A 2 1.08 7.39 -12.19
CA GLY A 2 1.63 6.94 -10.91
C GLY A 2 0.55 6.29 -10.07
N HIS A 3 0.87 5.20 -9.39
CA HIS A 3 -0.03 4.57 -8.43
C HIS A 3 0.18 5.15 -7.04
N VAL A 4 -0.88 5.24 -6.24
CA VAL A 4 -0.76 5.53 -4.82
C VAL A 4 -0.62 4.20 -4.08
N SER A 5 0.41 4.06 -3.26
CA SER A 5 0.69 2.87 -2.46
C SER A 5 1.14 3.21 -1.05
N PHE A 6 0.80 2.36 -0.10
CA PHE A 6 1.22 2.47 1.30
C PHE A 6 1.90 1.18 1.74
N ILE A 7 2.94 1.30 2.56
CA ILE A 7 3.72 0.19 3.08
C ILE A 7 3.57 0.17 4.59
N VAL A 8 3.21 -0.98 5.16
CA VAL A 8 3.11 -1.18 6.60
C VAL A 8 4.04 -2.30 7.01
N LEU A 9 4.97 -2.01 7.93
CA LEU A 9 5.78 -3.03 8.60
C LEU A 9 5.05 -3.48 9.87
N HIS A 10 4.76 -4.77 9.95
CA HIS A 10 4.28 -5.40 11.17
C HIS A 10 5.38 -6.29 11.75
N LEU A 11 5.69 -6.09 13.03
CA LEU A 11 6.72 -6.88 13.72
C LEU A 11 6.15 -8.15 14.36
N PHE A 12 4.84 -8.20 14.60
CA PHE A 12 4.19 -9.29 15.33
C PHE A 12 3.03 -9.89 14.52
N ALA A 13 2.87 -11.21 14.64
CA ALA A 13 1.74 -11.94 14.08
C ALA A 13 0.49 -11.82 14.98
N ARG A 14 -0.63 -12.40 14.54
CA ARG A 14 -1.92 -12.33 15.25
C ARG A 14 -1.87 -12.94 16.65
N ASP A 15 -1.02 -13.93 16.86
CA ASP A 15 -0.75 -14.59 18.13
C ASP A 15 0.26 -13.82 19.02
N LEU A 16 0.66 -12.60 18.61
CA LEU A 16 1.68 -11.77 19.24
C LEU A 16 3.10 -12.36 19.22
N GLY A 17 3.33 -13.44 18.47
CA GLY A 17 4.67 -13.95 18.21
C GLY A 17 5.47 -12.97 17.35
N LEU A 18 6.78 -12.86 17.60
CA LEU A 18 7.68 -12.08 16.75
C LEU A 18 7.70 -12.69 15.35
N ASN A 19 7.17 -11.96 14.37
CA ASN A 19 7.06 -12.38 12.99
C ASN A 19 7.06 -11.14 12.07
N PRO A 20 8.25 -10.60 11.72
CA PRO A 20 8.35 -9.42 10.88
C PRO A 20 7.80 -9.70 9.48
N HIS A 21 6.82 -8.91 9.03
CA HIS A 21 6.23 -9.00 7.70
C HIS A 21 5.77 -7.62 7.20
N ILE A 22 5.65 -7.49 5.89
CA ILE A 22 5.30 -6.22 5.23
C ILE A 22 3.97 -6.40 4.51
N HIS A 23 3.05 -5.46 4.73
CA HIS A 23 1.85 -5.30 3.92
C HIS A 23 2.09 -4.19 2.89
N LEU A 24 1.87 -4.49 1.61
CA LEU A 24 1.85 -3.52 0.53
C LEU A 24 0.42 -3.32 0.08
N PHE A 25 -0.10 -2.11 0.27
CA PHE A 25 -1.41 -1.71 -0.21
C PHE A 25 -1.23 -0.92 -1.50
N ILE A 26 -1.74 -1.45 -2.60
CA ILE A 26 -1.78 -0.77 -3.90
C ILE A 26 -3.21 -0.30 -4.10
N THR A 27 -3.41 1.01 -4.25
CA THR A 27 -4.75 1.52 -4.52
C THR A 27 -5.13 1.26 -5.98
N GLU A 28 -6.43 1.07 -6.22
CA GLU A 28 -6.97 0.92 -7.57
C GLU A 28 -6.87 2.21 -8.39
N GLY A 29 -6.63 3.34 -7.72
CA GLY A 29 -6.47 4.65 -8.35
C GLY A 29 -5.02 5.13 -8.43
N GLY A 30 -4.83 6.20 -9.20
CA GLY A 30 -3.52 6.80 -9.41
C GLY A 30 -3.63 8.17 -10.04
N PHE A 31 -2.49 8.84 -10.24
CA PHE A 31 -2.43 10.13 -10.91
C PHE A 31 -1.97 9.96 -12.36
N ASP A 32 -2.68 10.56 -13.30
CA ASP A 32 -2.25 10.64 -14.70
C ASP A 32 -1.12 11.67 -14.90
N LYS A 33 -0.69 11.88 -16.15
CA LYS A 33 0.40 12.83 -16.48
C LYS A 33 -0.01 14.29 -16.25
N SER A 34 -1.30 14.57 -16.18
CA SER A 34 -1.87 15.90 -15.92
C SER A 34 -2.09 16.14 -14.42
N GLY A 35 -1.73 15.19 -13.56
CA GLY A 35 -1.93 15.29 -12.12
C GLY A 35 -3.38 15.07 -11.70
N LYS A 36 -4.25 14.58 -12.60
CA LYS A 36 -5.63 14.23 -12.26
C LYS A 36 -5.66 12.83 -11.65
N PHE A 37 -6.38 12.68 -10.55
CA PHE A 37 -6.66 11.36 -9.98
C PHE A 37 -7.64 10.59 -10.88
N VAL A 38 -7.27 9.37 -11.24
CA VAL A 38 -8.05 8.44 -12.06
C VAL A 38 -8.22 7.14 -11.29
N HIS A 39 -9.46 6.67 -11.25
CA HIS A 39 -9.89 5.43 -10.62
C HIS A 39 -10.87 4.76 -11.59
N LYS A 40 -10.93 3.42 -11.57
CA LYS A 40 -11.76 2.64 -12.48
C LYS A 40 -13.16 2.46 -11.91
#